data_AF-A0A9X0L6P7-F1
#
_entry.id   AF-A0A9X0L6P7-F1
#
_cell.length_a   1.000
_cell.length_b   1.000
_cell.length_c   1.000
_cell.angle_alpha   90.00
_cell.angle_beta   90.00
_cell.angle_gamma   90.00
#
_symmetry.space_group_name_H-M   'P 1'
#
loop_
_entity.id
_entity.type
_entity.pdbx_description
1 polymer ?
#
loop_
_entity_poly.entity_id
_entity_poly.type
_entity_poly.pdbx_seq_one_letter_code
_entity_poly.pdbx_strand_id
1 'polypeptide(L)'
;MSSSTPPEPGPQESDASVDGVREPEADEADTGPLQAHRPPAAPPPPDFYAAQRNWSPRFDAPLTINPRQVKPQRNFKPLVIGAAVVGAVAVVGGLVFWSSRPSGGGEQPPSAGEPTTSPSPEQPVRSEGDVRLLRQLPKGYRPDACETVPPTKSVLAQVNCGRNDDPGGPVSATYSLVGDKASLEAVFNAAVAAATRVNCPGNIQSPGPWRRNATPDRISGNLFCGLQAGQPTVVWTDEAKMTVSAVRAGPGGPTFPQLYAWWSSHS
;
A
#
# COMPACT_ATOMS: atom_id res chain seq x y z
N MET A 1 -16.50 -24.97 -48.21
CA MET A 1 -17.93 -24.96 -47.82
C MET A 1 -18.29 -26.39 -47.43
N SER A 2 -18.64 -26.60 -46.15
CA SER A 2 -19.27 -27.80 -45.53
C SER A 2 -18.47 -29.13 -45.63
N SER A 3 -18.30 -29.98 -44.61
CA SER A 3 -19.11 -30.42 -43.45
C SER A 3 -18.14 -31.01 -42.37
N SER A 4 -18.28 -30.84 -41.04
CA SER A 4 -19.07 -31.65 -40.06
C SER A 4 -19.09 -33.17 -40.38
N THR A 5 -18.74 -34.17 -39.56
CA THR A 5 -18.38 -34.42 -38.14
C THR A 5 -17.88 -35.88 -38.06
N PRO A 6 -17.00 -36.32 -37.14
CA PRO A 6 -16.79 -37.76 -36.86
C PRO A 6 -17.62 -38.26 -35.64
N PRO A 7 -18.05 -39.54 -35.64
CA PRO A 7 -18.87 -40.12 -34.57
C PRO A 7 -18.03 -40.62 -33.38
N GLU A 8 -18.69 -40.66 -32.22
CA GLU A 8 -18.27 -41.33 -30.98
C GLU A 8 -18.21 -42.85 -31.15
N PRO A 9 -17.29 -43.51 -30.43
CA PRO A 9 -17.69 -44.76 -29.77
C PRO A 9 -17.16 -44.83 -28.32
N GLY A 10 -18.04 -45.21 -27.39
CA GLY A 10 -17.65 -45.67 -26.05
C GLY A 10 -16.97 -47.05 -26.08
N PRO A 11 -16.23 -47.40 -25.03
CA PRO A 11 -16.32 -48.75 -24.43
C PRO A 11 -16.31 -48.66 -22.88
N GLN A 12 -17.24 -49.31 -22.17
CA GLN A 12 -17.22 -50.71 -21.72
C GLN A 12 -15.98 -51.11 -20.89
N GLU A 13 -16.24 -51.35 -19.60
CA GLU A 13 -15.41 -52.10 -18.64
C GLU A 13 -14.98 -53.46 -19.19
N SER A 14 -13.72 -53.83 -18.99
CA SER A 14 -13.34 -55.11 -18.35
C SER A 14 -11.82 -55.28 -18.25
N ASP A 15 -11.40 -55.45 -17.00
CA ASP A 15 -10.43 -56.42 -16.49
C ASP A 15 -8.93 -56.44 -16.88
N ALA A 16 -8.18 -56.73 -15.81
CA ALA A 16 -6.81 -57.25 -15.74
C ALA A 16 -5.65 -56.39 -16.27
N SER A 17 -4.87 -55.82 -15.33
CA SER A 17 -3.49 -56.28 -15.12
C SER A 17 -2.90 -55.74 -13.82
N VAL A 18 -2.36 -56.70 -13.07
CA VAL A 18 -1.54 -56.62 -11.88
C VAL A 18 -0.30 -55.78 -12.14
N ASP A 19 -0.05 -54.75 -11.33
CA ASP A 19 1.31 -54.26 -11.12
C ASP A 19 1.50 -53.76 -9.68
N GLY A 20 2.56 -54.25 -9.07
CA GLY A 20 2.68 -54.44 -7.64
C GLY A 20 2.99 -53.20 -6.82
N VAL A 21 2.47 -53.19 -5.60
CA VAL A 21 3.09 -52.54 -4.46
C VAL A 21 3.24 -53.59 -3.38
N ARG A 22 4.49 -54.01 -3.18
CA ARG A 22 4.92 -54.90 -2.11
C ARG A 22 4.84 -54.14 -0.79
N GLU A 23 3.86 -54.46 0.03
CA GLU A 23 3.88 -54.16 1.47
C GLU A 23 5.06 -54.90 2.11
N PRO A 24 5.96 -54.25 2.86
CA PRO A 24 6.88 -54.96 3.72
C PRO A 24 6.15 -55.38 5.00
N GLU A 25 6.10 -56.70 5.22
CA GLU A 25 5.71 -57.34 6.49
C GLU A 25 6.53 -56.77 7.66
N ALA A 26 5.86 -56.65 8.82
CA ALA A 26 6.50 -56.31 10.07
C ALA A 26 7.31 -57.51 10.58
N ASP A 27 8.64 -57.42 10.49
CA ASP A 27 9.55 -58.37 11.13
C ASP A 27 9.60 -58.08 12.65
N GLU A 28 8.79 -58.81 13.41
CA GLU A 28 8.98 -59.04 14.84
C GLU A 28 10.18 -60.00 15.04
N ALA A 29 11.39 -59.47 15.03
CA ALA A 29 12.52 -60.11 15.68
C ALA A 29 13.64 -59.11 15.97
N ASP A 30 14.07 -59.10 17.23
CA ASP A 30 15.34 -58.55 17.77
C ASP A 30 15.17 -57.38 18.76
N THR A 31 14.48 -57.66 19.88
CA THR A 31 14.51 -56.83 21.09
C THR A 31 15.66 -57.25 22.00
N GLY A 32 16.89 -57.08 21.54
CA GLY A 32 18.10 -57.11 22.38
C GLY A 32 18.42 -55.70 22.92
N PRO A 33 18.86 -55.52 24.18
CA PRO A 33 19.15 -54.19 24.69
C PRO A 33 20.39 -53.60 24.01
N LEU A 34 20.19 -52.56 23.20
CA LEU A 34 21.27 -51.75 22.67
C LEU A 34 22.01 -51.05 23.81
N GLN A 35 23.28 -51.41 24.00
CA GLN A 35 24.20 -50.75 24.93
C GLN A 35 24.39 -49.28 24.51
N ALA A 36 23.80 -48.36 25.27
CA ALA A 36 23.98 -46.92 25.08
C ALA A 36 25.45 -46.54 25.30
N HIS A 37 26.18 -46.27 24.22
CA HIS A 37 27.47 -45.62 24.30
C HIS A 37 27.26 -44.17 24.76
N ARG A 38 27.70 -43.86 25.99
CA ARG A 38 27.65 -42.52 26.57
C ARG A 38 28.68 -41.63 25.87
N PRO A 39 28.30 -40.52 25.21
CA PRO A 39 29.27 -39.55 24.73
C PRO A 39 29.98 -38.87 25.93
N PRO A 40 31.24 -38.43 25.79
CA PRO A 40 31.94 -37.73 26.87
C PRO A 40 31.22 -36.43 27.24
N ALA A 41 31.22 -36.13 28.54
CA ALA A 41 30.51 -34.99 29.11
C ALA A 41 30.99 -33.65 28.50
N ALA A 42 30.02 -32.80 28.13
CA ALA A 42 30.28 -31.42 27.74
C ALA A 42 30.83 -30.61 28.92
N PRO A 43 31.72 -29.63 28.70
CA PRO A 43 32.18 -28.71 29.75
C PRO A 43 31.01 -27.87 30.28
N PRO A 44 31.03 -27.47 31.57
CA PRO A 44 29.95 -26.67 32.14
C PRO A 44 29.87 -25.28 31.47
N PRO A 45 28.66 -24.70 31.33
CA PRO A 45 28.50 -23.35 30.81
C PRO A 45 29.13 -22.33 31.77
N PRO A 46 29.64 -21.19 31.26
CA PRO A 46 30.21 -20.16 32.12
C PRO A 46 29.12 -19.55 33.02
N ASP A 47 29.47 -19.34 34.29
CA ASP A 47 28.60 -18.76 35.31
C ASP A 47 28.12 -17.35 34.93
N PHE A 48 26.87 -17.26 34.46
CA PHE A 48 26.20 -15.99 34.09
C PHE A 48 26.08 -14.99 35.26
N TYR A 49 26.36 -15.42 36.49
CA TYR A 49 26.29 -14.57 37.69
C TYR A 49 27.57 -13.78 37.98
N ALA A 50 28.72 -14.12 37.38
CA ALA A 50 29.96 -13.36 37.55
C ALA A 50 30.01 -12.09 36.66
N ALA A 51 29.26 -12.07 35.55
CA ALA A 51 29.22 -10.93 34.62
C ALA A 51 28.37 -9.74 35.13
N GLN A 52 27.55 -9.92 36.17
CA GLN A 52 26.62 -8.89 36.66
C GLN A 52 27.22 -7.92 37.68
N ARG A 53 28.41 -8.16 38.24
CA ARG A 53 29.02 -7.26 39.24
C ARG A 53 29.91 -6.14 38.68
N ASN A 54 30.13 -6.09 37.36
CA ASN A 54 30.98 -5.07 36.72
C ASN A 54 30.25 -4.20 35.67
N TRP A 55 28.91 -4.19 35.68
CA TRP A 55 28.15 -3.26 34.84
C TRP A 55 28.06 -1.88 35.51
N SER A 56 29.04 -1.03 35.25
CA SER A 56 28.86 0.41 35.41
C SER A 56 27.97 0.93 34.28
N PRO A 57 26.87 1.65 34.54
CA PRO A 57 26.09 2.29 33.50
C PRO A 57 26.92 3.44 32.89
N ARG A 58 27.41 3.25 31.66
CA ARG A 58 28.16 4.27 30.91
C ARG A 58 27.26 5.11 30.00
N PHE A 59 26.04 5.40 30.42
CA PHE A 59 25.13 6.25 29.67
C PHE A 59 24.99 7.60 30.35
N ASP A 60 26.09 8.35 30.40
CA ASP A 60 26.12 9.78 30.73
C ASP A 60 27.06 10.52 29.77
N ALA A 61 26.78 10.36 28.47
CA ALA A 61 27.29 11.26 27.45
C ALA A 61 26.12 11.64 26.54
N PRO A 62 25.74 12.92 26.43
CA PRO A 62 24.79 13.31 25.40
C PRO A 62 25.41 12.98 24.05
N LEU A 63 24.65 12.27 23.20
CA LEU A 63 24.98 12.09 21.79
C LEU A 63 24.93 13.46 21.11
N THR A 64 26.01 14.22 21.20
CA THR A 64 26.20 15.45 20.45
C THR A 64 26.41 15.06 18.99
N ILE A 65 25.30 14.92 18.26
CA ILE A 65 25.31 14.86 16.80
C ILE A 65 25.88 16.19 16.33
N ASN A 66 27.14 16.18 15.89
CA ASN A 66 27.77 17.33 15.26
C ASN A 66 27.33 17.33 13.79
N PRO A 67 26.38 18.18 13.36
CA PRO A 67 25.96 18.19 11.97
C PRO A 67 27.13 18.67 11.12
N ARG A 68 27.70 17.76 10.31
CA ARG A 68 28.68 18.11 9.30
C ARG A 68 27.97 19.00 8.27
N GLN A 69 28.20 20.31 8.37
CA GLN A 69 27.70 21.29 7.40
C GLN A 69 28.27 20.95 6.02
N VAL A 70 27.48 20.27 5.19
CA VAL A 70 27.81 20.12 3.77
C VAL A 70 27.49 21.45 3.10
N LYS A 71 28.53 22.21 2.74
CA LYS A 71 28.40 23.41 1.89
C LYS A 71 27.68 23.00 0.59
N PRO A 72 26.52 23.59 0.24
CA PRO A 72 25.94 23.36 -1.07
C PRO A 72 26.81 24.07 -2.12
N GLN A 73 27.60 23.32 -2.88
CA GLN A 73 28.25 23.83 -4.09
C GLN A 73 27.18 24.00 -5.17
N ARG A 74 26.63 25.20 -5.23
CA ARG A 74 25.62 25.62 -6.20
C ARG A 74 26.30 25.98 -7.52
N ASN A 75 26.64 24.97 -8.32
CA ASN A 75 27.06 25.18 -9.70
C ASN A 75 25.82 25.26 -10.60
N PHE A 76 25.35 26.47 -10.86
CA PHE A 76 24.40 26.72 -11.95
C PHE A 76 25.15 26.86 -13.27
N LYS A 77 24.84 25.99 -14.22
CA LYS A 77 25.07 26.24 -15.65
C LYS A 77 23.71 26.20 -16.34
N PRO A 78 23.22 27.31 -16.93
CA PRO A 78 22.01 27.26 -17.75
C PRO A 78 22.40 26.72 -19.13
N LEU A 79 21.75 25.64 -19.56
CA LEU A 79 21.83 25.18 -20.94
C LEU A 79 20.50 25.46 -21.62
N VAL A 80 20.51 26.55 -22.38
CA VAL A 80 19.44 26.97 -23.30
C VAL A 80 19.66 26.22 -24.61
N ILE A 81 18.81 25.25 -24.89
CA ILE A 81 18.53 24.69 -26.23
C ILE A 81 17.03 24.34 -26.14
N GLY A 82 16.11 25.02 -26.81
CA GLY A 82 16.04 25.20 -28.26
C GLY A 82 14.77 24.48 -28.71
N ALA A 83 13.77 25.26 -29.10
CA ALA A 83 12.46 24.78 -29.56
C ALA A 83 12.59 23.82 -30.76
N ALA A 84 11.71 22.82 -30.85
CA ALA A 84 10.63 22.79 -31.86
C ALA A 84 9.96 21.38 -32.00
N VAL A 85 8.64 21.45 -32.21
CA VAL A 85 7.76 20.49 -32.92
C VAL A 85 7.43 19.14 -32.25
N VAL A 86 6.20 19.02 -31.71
CA VAL A 86 5.15 18.12 -32.25
C VAL A 86 3.78 18.72 -31.92
N GLY A 87 3.19 19.44 -32.88
CA GLY A 87 1.74 19.58 -32.97
C GLY A 87 1.21 18.45 -33.84
N ALA A 88 0.39 17.55 -33.27
CA ALA A 88 -0.57 16.70 -33.99
C ALA A 88 -1.34 15.71 -33.08
N VAL A 89 -1.99 16.12 -31.97
CA VAL A 89 -3.08 15.30 -31.37
C VAL A 89 -4.19 16.14 -30.69
N ALA A 90 -4.29 17.45 -30.97
CA ALA A 90 -5.24 18.33 -30.26
C ALA A 90 -6.58 18.57 -30.98
N VAL A 91 -6.89 17.90 -32.10
CA VAL A 91 -8.09 18.25 -32.92
C VAL A 91 -9.12 17.12 -33.11
N VAL A 92 -8.90 15.88 -32.66
CA VAL A 92 -9.88 14.79 -32.89
C VAL A 92 -10.55 14.24 -31.61
N GLY A 93 -10.00 14.49 -30.40
CA GLY A 93 -10.64 14.04 -29.15
C GLY A 93 -11.66 15.03 -28.55
N GLY A 94 -11.55 16.32 -28.87
CA GLY A 94 -12.33 17.39 -28.24
C GLY A 94 -13.65 17.74 -28.94
N LEU A 95 -13.92 17.19 -30.13
CA LEU A 95 -15.09 17.56 -30.95
C LEU A 95 -16.22 16.52 -30.95
N VAL A 96 -16.08 15.38 -30.26
CA VAL A 96 -17.13 14.33 -30.24
C VAL A 96 -17.92 14.29 -28.92
N PHE A 97 -17.41 14.84 -27.82
CA PHE A 97 -18.13 14.79 -26.52
C PHE A 97 -19.00 16.03 -26.23
N TRP A 98 -19.12 16.96 -27.16
CA TRP A 98 -19.99 18.14 -27.01
C TRP A 98 -21.02 18.30 -28.12
N SER A 99 -21.51 17.17 -28.66
CA SER A 99 -22.57 17.18 -29.66
C SER A 99 -23.72 16.20 -29.37
N SER A 100 -23.96 15.88 -28.09
CA SER A 100 -25.12 15.08 -27.69
C SER A 100 -25.78 15.65 -26.45
N ARG A 101 -26.28 16.87 -26.58
CA ARG A 101 -27.44 17.31 -25.80
C ARG A 101 -28.65 17.28 -26.74
N PRO A 102 -29.65 16.42 -26.51
CA PRO A 102 -30.91 16.51 -27.21
C PRO A 102 -31.62 17.79 -26.76
N SER A 103 -31.69 18.81 -27.62
CA SER A 103 -32.59 19.93 -27.43
C SER A 103 -34.00 19.47 -27.79
N GLY A 104 -34.79 19.11 -26.78
CA GLY A 104 -36.23 18.96 -26.93
C GLY A 104 -36.93 20.29 -26.69
N GLY A 105 -37.85 20.63 -27.59
CA GLY A 105 -39.04 21.44 -27.24
C GLY A 105 -39.16 22.82 -27.88
N GLY A 106 -39.83 22.85 -29.03
CA GLY A 106 -41.04 23.67 -29.27
C GLY A 106 -41.04 25.16 -28.94
N GLU A 107 -41.09 25.95 -30.00
CA GLU A 107 -41.46 27.37 -30.06
C GLU A 107 -42.90 27.61 -29.54
N GLN A 108 -43.09 28.54 -28.59
CA GLN A 108 -44.31 29.37 -28.44
C GLN A 108 -44.04 30.59 -27.52
N PRO A 109 -44.33 31.86 -27.93
CA PRO A 109 -44.15 33.06 -27.09
C PRO A 109 -45.48 33.58 -26.49
N PRO A 110 -45.47 34.66 -25.68
CA PRO A 110 -44.92 34.79 -24.34
C PRO A 110 -46.04 34.98 -23.28
N SER A 111 -45.80 34.63 -22.01
CA SER A 111 -46.66 35.07 -20.90
C SER A 111 -45.83 35.34 -19.64
N ALA A 112 -46.37 36.21 -18.81
CA ALA A 112 -45.68 37.07 -17.85
C ALA A 112 -45.01 36.35 -16.67
N GLY A 113 -43.79 36.83 -16.34
CA GLY A 113 -43.27 37.10 -15.00
C GLY A 113 -43.29 36.02 -13.91
N GLU A 114 -42.14 35.39 -13.67
CA GLU A 114 -41.64 35.05 -12.33
C GLU A 114 -40.10 34.83 -12.40
N PRO A 115 -39.27 35.32 -11.46
CA PRO A 115 -37.81 35.15 -11.55
C PRO A 115 -37.42 33.73 -11.12
N THR A 116 -37.27 32.82 -12.07
CA THR A 116 -36.65 31.51 -11.82
C THR A 116 -35.15 31.70 -11.57
N THR A 117 -34.77 31.57 -10.30
CA THR A 117 -33.38 31.43 -9.85
C THR A 117 -32.70 30.28 -10.59
N SER A 118 -31.66 30.59 -11.35
CA SER A 118 -30.77 29.63 -11.99
C SER A 118 -29.98 28.85 -10.91
N PRO A 119 -29.96 27.50 -10.92
CA PRO A 119 -29.17 26.75 -9.95
C PRO A 119 -27.68 26.92 -10.25
N SER A 120 -26.96 27.49 -9.28
CA SER A 120 -25.49 27.53 -9.22
C SER A 120 -24.93 26.10 -9.22
N PRO A 121 -23.71 25.85 -9.76
CA PRO A 121 -23.11 24.52 -9.73
C PRO A 121 -22.97 24.04 -8.28
N GLU A 122 -23.75 23.04 -7.91
CA GLU A 122 -23.76 22.47 -6.57
C GLU A 122 -22.42 21.76 -6.32
N GLN A 123 -21.63 22.28 -5.38
CA GLN A 123 -20.49 21.54 -4.85
C GLN A 123 -21.01 20.22 -4.29
N PRO A 124 -20.35 19.08 -4.54
CA PRO A 124 -20.81 17.81 -4.01
C PRO A 124 -20.89 17.91 -2.48
N VAL A 125 -22.08 17.68 -1.94
CA VAL A 125 -22.31 17.62 -0.49
C VAL A 125 -21.43 16.49 0.05
N ARG A 126 -20.43 16.82 0.85
CA ARG A 126 -19.52 15.84 1.47
C ARG A 126 -20.30 14.96 2.43
N SER A 127 -20.10 13.65 2.36
CA SER A 127 -20.68 12.70 3.32
C SER A 127 -20.03 12.84 4.70
N GLU A 128 -20.68 12.31 5.75
CA GLU A 128 -20.08 12.25 7.09
C GLU A 128 -18.78 11.44 7.10
N GLY A 129 -18.72 10.36 6.30
CA GLY A 129 -17.52 9.55 6.10
C GLY A 129 -16.37 10.38 5.53
N ASP A 130 -16.63 11.23 4.53
CA ASP A 130 -15.63 12.11 3.94
C ASP A 130 -15.10 13.12 4.96
N VAL A 131 -15.99 13.75 5.73
CA VAL A 131 -15.58 14.70 6.79
C VAL A 131 -14.74 14.00 7.86
N ARG A 132 -15.14 12.79 8.26
CA ARG A 132 -14.40 11.97 9.22
C ARG A 132 -13.02 11.58 8.69
N LEU A 133 -12.92 11.19 7.42
CA LEU A 133 -11.66 10.80 6.80
C LEU A 133 -10.71 11.99 6.62
N LEU A 134 -11.21 13.13 6.13
CA LEU A 134 -10.44 14.36 5.94
C LEU A 134 -9.80 14.86 7.24
N ARG A 135 -10.47 14.70 8.40
CA ARG A 135 -9.92 15.05 9.73
C ARG A 135 -8.79 14.14 10.20
N GLN A 136 -8.65 12.96 9.60
CA GLN A 136 -7.66 11.96 10.01
C GLN A 136 -6.40 11.98 9.14
N LEU A 137 -6.39 12.76 8.07
CA LEU A 137 -5.26 12.85 7.16
C LEU A 137 -4.00 13.38 7.87
N PRO A 138 -2.82 12.89 7.48
CA PRO A 138 -1.55 13.51 7.86
C PRO A 138 -1.53 15.01 7.58
N LYS A 139 -0.74 15.74 8.37
CA LYS A 139 -0.44 17.14 8.10
C LYS A 139 0.45 17.26 6.85
N GLY A 140 0.62 18.49 6.36
CA GLY A 140 1.47 18.79 5.19
C GLY A 140 0.77 18.75 3.83
N TYR A 141 -0.51 18.36 3.77
CA TYR A 141 -1.31 18.54 2.55
C TYR A 141 -1.87 19.96 2.44
N ARG A 142 -1.84 20.52 1.23
CA ARG A 142 -2.53 21.78 0.94
C ARG A 142 -4.04 21.60 0.99
N PRO A 143 -4.81 22.68 1.24
CA PRO A 143 -6.29 22.60 1.29
C PRO A 143 -6.93 22.03 0.01
N ASP A 144 -6.28 22.22 -1.14
CA ASP A 144 -6.70 21.79 -2.47
C ASP A 144 -6.02 20.50 -2.95
N ALA A 145 -5.11 19.93 -2.16
CA ALA A 145 -4.36 18.75 -2.56
C ALA A 145 -5.19 17.46 -2.48
N CYS A 146 -6.26 17.44 -1.69
CA CYS A 146 -7.04 16.24 -1.41
C CYS A 146 -8.47 16.36 -1.93
N GLU A 147 -8.88 15.42 -2.78
CA GLU A 147 -10.21 15.32 -3.35
C GLU A 147 -10.92 14.05 -2.88
N THR A 148 -12.20 14.17 -2.54
CA THR A 148 -13.06 13.02 -2.25
C THR A 148 -13.40 12.32 -3.55
N VAL A 149 -13.28 11.00 -3.58
CA VAL A 149 -13.63 10.17 -4.74
C VAL A 149 -14.71 9.17 -4.36
N PRO A 150 -15.57 8.74 -5.31
CA PRO A 150 -16.57 7.73 -5.03
C PRO A 150 -15.92 6.47 -4.44
N PRO A 151 -16.35 6.02 -3.25
CA PRO A 151 -15.72 4.87 -2.62
C PRO A 151 -16.05 3.58 -3.41
N THR A 152 -15.11 2.65 -3.41
CA THR A 152 -15.33 1.31 -3.94
C THR A 152 -16.22 0.49 -3.01
N LYS A 153 -16.73 -0.66 -3.47
CA LYS A 153 -17.43 -1.63 -2.60
C LYS A 153 -16.53 -1.95 -1.40
N SER A 154 -17.09 -1.94 -0.18
CA SER A 154 -16.41 -2.10 1.13
C SER A 154 -15.68 -0.87 1.71
N VAL A 155 -15.71 0.28 1.03
CA VAL A 155 -15.16 1.54 1.54
C VAL A 155 -16.31 2.50 1.84
N LEU A 156 -16.27 3.18 3.00
CA LEU A 156 -17.27 4.17 3.40
C LEU A 156 -16.97 5.55 2.81
N ALA A 157 -15.68 5.91 2.73
CA ALA A 157 -15.21 7.15 2.15
C ALA A 157 -13.80 6.96 1.61
N GLN A 158 -13.47 7.65 0.52
CA GLN A 158 -12.15 7.61 -0.07
C GLN A 158 -11.70 9.01 -0.48
N VAL A 159 -10.45 9.32 -0.20
CA VAL A 159 -9.82 10.59 -0.56
C VAL A 159 -8.52 10.29 -1.28
N ASN A 160 -8.35 10.91 -2.45
CA ASN A 160 -7.08 10.94 -3.16
C ASN A 160 -6.41 12.28 -2.91
N CYS A 161 -5.15 12.24 -2.49
CA CYS A 161 -4.34 13.42 -2.29
C CYS A 161 -3.18 13.46 -3.29
N GLY A 162 -2.85 14.67 -3.74
CA GLY A 162 -1.64 14.98 -4.47
C GLY A 162 -0.43 15.07 -3.53
N ARG A 163 0.48 16.00 -3.86
CA ARG A 163 1.75 16.18 -3.15
C ARG A 163 1.51 16.63 -1.71
N ASN A 164 2.25 16.03 -0.79
CA ASN A 164 2.45 16.55 0.55
C ASN A 164 3.71 17.44 0.57
N ASP A 165 3.60 18.64 1.14
CA ASP A 165 4.64 19.66 1.09
C ASP A 165 5.72 19.48 2.18
N ASP A 166 5.50 18.58 3.14
CA ASP A 166 6.51 18.30 4.16
C ASP A 166 7.72 17.53 3.57
N PRO A 167 8.94 17.72 4.12
CA PRO A 167 10.13 17.05 3.63
C PRO A 167 9.99 15.52 3.59
N GLY A 168 10.29 14.93 2.42
CA GLY A 168 10.14 13.49 2.22
C GLY A 168 8.70 13.03 1.97
N GLY A 169 7.75 13.97 1.87
CA GLY A 169 6.34 13.69 1.64
C GLY A 169 6.05 13.05 0.29
N PRO A 170 4.97 12.26 0.20
CA PRO A 170 4.56 11.61 -1.04
C PRO A 170 4.14 12.61 -2.12
N VAL A 171 4.22 12.17 -3.37
CA VAL A 171 3.66 12.90 -4.52
C VAL A 171 2.18 12.57 -4.72
N SER A 172 1.74 11.39 -4.27
CA SER A 172 0.33 11.03 -4.24
C SER A 172 0.00 10.10 -3.09
N ALA A 173 -1.25 10.14 -2.65
CA ALA A 173 -1.76 9.26 -1.62
C ALA A 173 -3.23 8.92 -1.84
N THR A 174 -3.63 7.74 -1.38
CA THR A 174 -5.03 7.32 -1.30
C THR A 174 -5.31 6.92 0.15
N TYR A 175 -6.37 7.49 0.70
CA TYR A 175 -6.85 7.20 2.05
C TYR A 175 -8.25 6.63 1.94
N SER A 176 -8.51 5.53 2.62
CA SER A 176 -9.80 4.82 2.59
C SER A 176 -10.30 4.61 4.02
N LEU A 177 -11.52 5.05 4.31
CA LEU A 177 -12.23 4.77 5.55
C LEU A 177 -13.12 3.54 5.35
N VAL A 178 -13.08 2.57 6.26
CA VAL A 178 -13.90 1.36 6.21
C VAL A 178 -14.77 1.22 7.46
N GLY A 179 -15.80 0.36 7.39
CA GLY A 179 -16.74 0.15 8.49
C GLY A 179 -16.29 -0.89 9.51
N ASP A 180 -15.53 -1.89 9.08
CA ASP A 180 -15.21 -3.09 9.86
C ASP A 180 -13.79 -3.62 9.54
N LYS A 181 -13.30 -4.54 10.39
CA LYS A 181 -11.93 -5.06 10.28
C LYS A 181 -11.72 -5.94 9.05
N ALA A 182 -12.75 -6.65 8.58
CA ALA A 182 -12.63 -7.48 7.39
C ALA A 182 -12.47 -6.60 6.14
N SER A 183 -13.23 -5.51 6.07
CA SER A 183 -13.06 -4.48 5.04
C SER A 183 -11.67 -3.81 5.12
N LEU A 184 -11.15 -3.56 6.33
CA LEU A 184 -9.81 -2.99 6.54
C LEU A 184 -8.72 -3.91 5.95
N GLU A 185 -8.78 -5.19 6.27
CA GLU A 185 -7.85 -6.20 5.78
C GLU A 185 -7.97 -6.39 4.27
N ALA A 186 -9.20 -6.44 3.73
CA ALA A 186 -9.43 -6.58 2.30
C ALA A 186 -8.82 -5.42 1.49
N VAL A 187 -9.05 -4.17 1.93
CA VAL A 187 -8.49 -2.98 1.27
C VAL A 187 -6.97 -2.94 1.40
N PHE A 188 -6.41 -3.31 2.55
CA PHE A 188 -4.98 -3.39 2.75
C PHE A 188 -4.35 -4.44 1.82
N ASN A 189 -4.90 -5.65 1.77
CA ASN A 189 -4.40 -6.73 0.92
C ASN A 189 -4.49 -6.38 -0.57
N ALA A 190 -5.55 -5.69 -1.00
CA ALA A 190 -5.66 -5.18 -2.37
C ALA A 190 -4.55 -4.16 -2.69
N ALA A 191 -4.24 -3.25 -1.76
CA ALA A 191 -3.15 -2.28 -1.94
C ALA A 191 -1.76 -2.96 -1.95
N VAL A 192 -1.55 -3.97 -1.11
CA VAL A 192 -0.32 -4.78 -1.08
C VAL A 192 -0.13 -5.56 -2.39
N ALA A 193 -1.20 -6.18 -2.91
CA ALA A 193 -1.16 -6.96 -4.15
C ALA A 193 -0.80 -6.11 -5.39
N ALA A 194 -1.04 -4.80 -5.34
CA ALA A 194 -0.71 -3.87 -6.41
C ALA A 194 0.79 -3.46 -6.43
N ALA A 195 1.61 -3.95 -5.49
CA ALA A 195 3.00 -3.56 -5.33
C ALA A 195 3.94 -4.75 -5.13
N THR A 196 5.18 -4.60 -5.57
CA THR A 196 6.25 -5.56 -5.28
C THR A 196 6.78 -5.33 -3.87
N ARG A 197 6.62 -6.31 -2.99
CA ARG A 197 7.08 -6.25 -1.60
C ARG A 197 8.60 -6.10 -1.49
N VAL A 198 9.05 -5.22 -0.60
CA VAL A 198 10.46 -5.08 -0.20
C VAL A 198 10.54 -4.93 1.31
N ASN A 199 11.73 -5.14 1.88
CA ASN A 199 11.94 -4.79 3.29
C ASN A 199 11.80 -3.29 3.49
N CYS A 200 11.14 -2.89 4.58
CA CYS A 200 11.12 -1.49 4.98
C CYS A 200 12.55 -1.02 5.33
N PRO A 201 12.85 0.29 5.17
CA PRO A 201 14.12 0.87 5.61
C PRO A 201 14.50 0.46 7.03
N GLY A 202 15.78 0.11 7.22
CA GLY A 202 16.26 -0.53 8.45
C GLY A 202 16.19 -2.06 8.44
N ASN A 203 15.97 -2.68 7.27
CA ASN A 203 15.83 -4.14 7.10
C ASN A 203 14.67 -4.76 7.90
N ILE A 204 13.60 -3.97 8.10
CA ILE A 204 12.40 -4.43 8.79
C ILE A 204 11.56 -5.24 7.80
N GLN A 205 11.11 -6.43 8.23
CA GLN A 205 10.27 -7.29 7.42
C GLN A 205 8.92 -6.62 7.11
N SER A 206 8.45 -6.77 5.87
CA SER A 206 7.20 -6.22 5.36
C SER A 206 6.34 -7.38 4.82
N PRO A 207 5.00 -7.37 4.98
CA PRO A 207 4.28 -6.53 5.94
C PRO A 207 4.62 -6.88 7.40
N GLY A 208 4.36 -5.98 8.34
CA GLY A 208 4.55 -6.23 9.77
C GLY A 208 3.86 -5.20 10.67
N PRO A 209 3.69 -5.49 11.98
CA PRO A 209 2.99 -4.60 12.90
C PRO A 209 3.74 -3.28 13.06
N TRP A 210 2.99 -2.18 13.12
CA TRP A 210 3.54 -0.85 13.43
C TRP A 210 2.88 -0.24 14.67
N ARG A 211 3.55 0.75 15.25
CA ARG A 211 3.18 1.43 16.50
C ARG A 211 3.32 2.93 16.28
N ARG A 212 2.42 3.73 16.85
CA ARG A 212 2.59 5.19 16.87
C ARG A 212 3.73 5.59 17.79
N ASN A 213 4.37 6.70 17.47
CA ASN A 213 5.40 7.30 18.34
C ASN A 213 4.86 7.69 19.72
N ALA A 214 3.60 8.15 19.79
CA ALA A 214 2.97 8.55 21.05
C ALA A 214 2.58 7.36 21.94
N THR A 215 2.44 6.16 21.39
CA THR A 215 2.02 4.95 22.11
C THR A 215 2.84 3.74 21.66
N PRO A 216 4.16 3.71 21.96
CA PRO A 216 5.07 2.68 21.45
C PRO A 216 4.69 1.28 21.94
N ASP A 217 4.06 1.15 23.10
CA ASP A 217 3.69 -0.16 23.67
C ASP A 217 2.46 -0.80 23.01
N ARG A 218 1.73 -0.08 22.15
CA ARG A 218 0.52 -0.60 21.48
C ARG A 218 0.67 -0.69 19.96
N ILE A 219 0.40 -1.88 19.42
CA ILE A 219 0.27 -2.08 17.98
C ILE A 219 -0.92 -1.26 17.47
N SER A 220 -0.69 -0.47 16.42
CA SER A 220 -1.68 0.44 15.83
C SER A 220 -2.26 -0.08 14.51
N GLY A 221 -1.57 -1.03 13.88
CA GLY A 221 -2.02 -1.74 12.70
C GLY A 221 -0.88 -2.47 12.02
N ASN A 222 -1.02 -2.70 10.71
CA ASN A 222 -0.06 -3.38 9.85
C ASN A 222 0.55 -2.40 8.84
N LEU A 223 1.86 -2.52 8.60
CA LEU A 223 2.63 -1.68 7.71
C LEU A 223 3.20 -2.54 6.59
N PHE A 224 3.18 -2.00 5.38
CA PHE A 224 3.77 -2.58 4.20
C PHE A 224 4.64 -1.56 3.48
N CYS A 225 5.84 -2.01 3.12
CA CYS A 225 6.74 -1.34 2.20
C CYS A 225 6.83 -2.13 0.90
N GLY A 226 6.67 -1.42 -0.22
CA GLY A 226 6.75 -1.99 -1.55
C GLY A 226 7.13 -1.00 -2.63
N LEU A 227 7.27 -1.49 -3.84
CA LEU A 227 7.45 -0.72 -5.06
C LEU A 227 6.21 -0.89 -5.94
N GLN A 228 5.53 0.20 -6.25
CA GLN A 228 4.41 0.19 -7.20
C GLN A 228 4.84 0.91 -8.47
N ALA A 229 4.81 0.20 -9.61
CA ALA A 229 5.37 0.69 -10.87
C ALA A 229 6.82 1.23 -10.71
N GLY A 230 7.64 0.54 -9.91
CA GLY A 230 9.02 0.91 -9.62
C GLY A 230 9.20 2.05 -8.60
N GLN A 231 8.13 2.60 -8.04
CA GLN A 231 8.18 3.75 -7.12
C GLN A 231 7.97 3.34 -5.66
N PRO A 232 8.75 3.90 -4.72
CA PRO A 232 8.55 3.69 -3.29
C PRO A 232 7.10 3.93 -2.88
N THR A 233 6.52 2.93 -2.21
CA THR A 233 5.14 2.93 -1.74
C THR A 233 5.11 2.42 -0.31
N VAL A 234 4.42 3.16 0.55
CA VAL A 234 4.18 2.76 1.94
C VAL A 234 2.67 2.66 2.12
N VAL A 235 2.20 1.51 2.61
CA VAL A 235 0.79 1.25 2.90
C VAL A 235 0.66 0.86 4.35
N TRP A 236 -0.30 1.42 5.08
CA TRP A 236 -0.54 1.00 6.46
C TRP A 236 -2.02 1.03 6.81
N THR A 237 -2.40 0.17 7.74
CA THR A 237 -3.71 0.22 8.40
C THR A 237 -3.62 0.98 9.71
N ASP A 238 -4.70 1.63 10.10
CA ASP A 238 -4.89 2.22 11.42
C ASP A 238 -6.18 1.63 12.01
N GLU A 239 -6.02 0.64 12.90
CA GLU A 239 -7.15 -0.15 13.39
C GLU A 239 -8.10 0.65 14.29
N ALA A 240 -7.58 1.64 15.02
CA ALA A 240 -8.42 2.48 15.87
C ALA A 240 -9.26 3.46 15.03
N LYS A 241 -8.71 3.90 13.90
CA LYS A 241 -9.36 4.85 12.98
C LYS A 241 -10.20 4.19 11.90
N MET A 242 -9.98 2.89 11.66
CA MET A 242 -10.55 2.11 10.56
C MET A 242 -10.17 2.68 9.19
N THR A 243 -8.90 3.04 9.03
CA THR A 243 -8.38 3.62 7.79
C THR A 243 -7.24 2.81 7.20
N VAL A 244 -7.24 2.69 5.87
CA VAL A 244 -6.08 2.24 5.10
C VAL A 244 -5.52 3.42 4.35
N SER A 245 -4.21 3.64 4.48
CA SER A 245 -3.50 4.72 3.83
C SER A 245 -2.45 4.13 2.91
N ALA A 246 -2.39 4.59 1.68
CA ALA A 246 -1.38 4.21 0.69
C ALA A 246 -0.72 5.47 0.13
N VAL A 247 0.56 5.66 0.37
CA VAL A 247 1.32 6.83 -0.10
C VAL A 247 2.42 6.40 -1.07
N ARG A 248 2.64 7.21 -2.10
CA ARG A 248 3.59 6.92 -3.17
C ARG A 248 4.54 8.08 -3.39
N ALA A 249 5.81 7.74 -3.58
CA ALA A 249 6.83 8.73 -3.88
C ALA A 249 6.61 9.42 -5.23
N GLY A 250 6.05 8.77 -6.25
CA GLY A 250 5.93 9.40 -7.57
C GLY A 250 7.26 9.45 -8.34
N PRO A 251 7.24 9.70 -9.67
CA PRO A 251 8.43 10.06 -10.41
C PRO A 251 9.04 11.36 -9.87
N GLY A 252 10.36 11.39 -9.65
CA GLY A 252 11.07 12.57 -9.13
C GLY A 252 10.68 12.97 -7.70
N GLY A 253 9.99 12.10 -6.96
CA GLY A 253 9.68 12.34 -5.54
C GLY A 253 10.75 11.77 -4.59
N PRO A 254 10.38 11.56 -3.31
CA PRO A 254 11.32 11.13 -2.29
C PRO A 254 11.87 9.73 -2.55
N THR A 255 13.09 9.47 -2.06
CA THR A 255 13.62 8.11 -1.96
C THR A 255 12.83 7.30 -0.93
N PHE A 256 12.95 5.96 -0.97
CA PHE A 256 12.28 5.10 0.02
C PHE A 256 12.59 5.49 1.47
N PRO A 257 13.86 5.69 1.87
CA PRO A 257 14.17 6.11 3.24
C PRO A 257 13.53 7.44 3.63
N GLN A 258 13.42 8.40 2.69
CA GLN A 258 12.76 9.68 2.93
C GLN A 258 11.25 9.51 3.11
N LEU A 259 10.59 8.75 2.24
CA LEU A 259 9.15 8.49 2.34
C LEU A 259 8.79 7.75 3.63
N TYR A 260 9.62 6.78 4.02
CA TYR A 260 9.45 6.03 5.26
C TYR A 260 9.66 6.91 6.50
N ALA A 261 10.66 7.81 6.48
CA ALA A 261 10.87 8.77 7.55
C ALA A 261 9.69 9.74 7.68
N TRP A 262 9.13 10.21 6.56
CA TRP A 262 7.91 11.02 6.55
C TRP A 262 6.73 10.25 7.15
N TRP A 263 6.49 9.01 6.73
CA TRP A 263 5.42 8.18 7.30
C TRP A 263 5.60 7.99 8.82
N SER A 264 6.84 7.73 9.25
CA SER A 264 7.16 7.51 10.66
C SER A 264 6.86 8.75 11.52
N SER A 265 6.96 9.96 10.99
CA SER A 265 6.64 11.19 11.74
C SER A 265 5.16 11.59 11.68
N HIS A 266 4.39 11.01 10.75
CA HIS A 266 3.00 11.37 10.48
C HIS A 266 1.95 10.31 10.87
N SER A 267 2.40 9.16 11.39
CA SER A 267 1.56 8.01 11.73
C SER A 267 1.20 7.90 13.21
#